data_AF-A0A226D4R7-F1
#
_entry.id   AF-A0A226D4R7-F1
#
_cell.length_a   1.000
_cell.length_b   1.000
_cell.length_c   1.000
_cell.angle_alpha   90.00
_cell.angle_beta   90.00
_cell.angle_gamma   90.00
#
_symmetry.space_group_name_H-M   'P 1'
#
loop_
_entity.id
_entity.type
_entity.pdbx_description
1 polymer ?
#
loop_
_entity_poly.entity_id
_entity_poly.type
_entity_poly.pdbx_seq_one_letter_code
_entity_poly.pdbx_strand_id
1 'polypeptide(L)'
;MFLRLCAFLSCVSFAVGYVQEVTFYTEYAFQGDALRLRSKHAELTPCQLKHIANTKTFCAVGSWQGFEGQNYTGRVRFTSTSGAAMNCQEKSFKYSPIKSLRYLGQLETLMPSISVNSGSNDSDTGGIERTFTNLAANNFGFIPAHLVLTGGSNWTGFSNEDFTGESTCFSTSELHVGISPHPSVVRSLFQGCDAKYGSEIYESAE
;
A
#
# COMPACT_ATOMS: atom_id res chain seq x y z
N MET A 1 -42.23 -9.28 0.93
CA MET A 1 -41.12 -10.21 0.57
C MET A 1 -39.94 -9.50 -0.08
N PHE A 2 -40.16 -8.52 -0.97
CA PHE A 2 -39.10 -7.75 -1.63
C PHE A 2 -38.09 -7.09 -0.66
N LEU A 3 -38.58 -6.50 0.45
CA LEU A 3 -37.74 -5.86 1.47
C LEU A 3 -36.74 -6.83 2.14
N ARG A 4 -37.11 -8.11 2.30
CA ARG A 4 -36.23 -9.14 2.88
C ARG A 4 -35.16 -9.60 1.88
N LEU A 5 -35.49 -9.59 0.59
CA LEU A 5 -34.55 -9.88 -0.50
C LEU A 5 -33.55 -8.73 -0.68
N CYS A 6 -33.98 -7.48 -0.57
CA CYS A 6 -33.10 -6.31 -0.57
C CYS A 6 -32.15 -6.30 0.65
N ALA A 7 -32.65 -6.61 1.85
CA ALA A 7 -31.82 -6.74 3.04
C ALA A 7 -30.77 -7.87 2.91
N PHE A 8 -31.16 -8.99 2.29
CA PHE A 8 -30.24 -10.10 2.03
C PHE A 8 -29.18 -9.75 0.97
N LEU A 9 -29.58 -9.07 -0.11
CA LEU A 9 -28.65 -8.59 -1.15
C LEU A 9 -27.70 -7.51 -0.62
N SER A 10 -28.15 -6.61 0.28
CA SER A 10 -27.25 -5.65 0.94
C SER A 10 -26.27 -6.31 1.90
N CYS A 11 -26.63 -7.44 2.52
CA CYS A 11 -25.70 -8.24 3.34
C CYS A 11 -24.67 -9.01 2.49
N VAL A 12 -24.93 -9.23 1.20
CA VAL A 12 -24.02 -9.96 0.28
C VAL A 12 -23.05 -9.02 -0.44
N SER A 13 -23.10 -7.70 -0.18
CA SER A 13 -21.99 -6.79 -0.50
C SER A 13 -20.84 -7.01 0.47
N PHE A 14 -20.31 -8.23 0.51
CA PHE A 14 -19.04 -8.52 1.17
C PHE A 14 -17.97 -7.79 0.40
N ALA A 15 -17.33 -6.79 1.02
CA ALA A 15 -16.03 -6.35 0.57
C ALA A 15 -15.12 -7.58 0.60
N VAL A 16 -14.73 -8.08 -0.57
CA VAL A 16 -13.80 -9.23 -0.66
C VAL A 16 -12.40 -8.65 -0.59
N GLY A 17 -11.86 -8.54 0.63
CA GLY A 17 -10.45 -8.21 0.77
C GLY A 17 -9.57 -9.36 0.31
N TYR A 18 -8.31 -9.04 0.12
CA TYR A 18 -7.32 -9.92 -0.48
C TYR A 18 -6.01 -9.84 0.30
N VAL A 19 -5.21 -10.89 0.16
CA VAL A 19 -3.85 -10.94 0.70
C VAL A 19 -2.89 -10.48 -0.37
N GLN A 20 -2.08 -9.48 -0.07
CA GLN A 20 -1.07 -8.99 -1.00
C GLN A 20 0.04 -10.01 -1.22
N GLU A 21 0.39 -10.24 -2.48
CA GLU A 21 1.37 -11.26 -2.86
C GLU A 21 2.01 -10.97 -4.22
N VAL A 22 3.26 -11.37 -4.39
CA VAL A 22 3.90 -11.44 -5.71
C VAL A 22 4.61 -12.77 -5.91
N THR A 23 4.49 -13.35 -7.10
CA THR A 23 5.20 -14.55 -7.53
C THR A 23 6.01 -14.26 -8.78
N PHE A 24 7.30 -14.61 -8.75
CA PHE A 24 8.23 -14.45 -9.87
C PHE A 24 8.58 -15.81 -10.48
N TYR A 25 8.45 -15.93 -11.80
CA TYR A 25 8.61 -17.17 -12.57
C TYR A 25 9.83 -17.09 -13.50
N THR A 26 10.65 -18.14 -13.51
CA THR A 26 11.86 -18.19 -14.35
C THR A 26 11.57 -18.48 -15.82
N GLU A 27 10.36 -18.90 -16.19
CA GLU A 27 9.95 -19.15 -17.56
C GLU A 27 8.78 -18.26 -18.04
N TYR A 28 8.58 -18.24 -19.36
CA TYR A 28 7.44 -17.57 -19.98
C TYR A 28 6.12 -18.28 -19.66
N ALA A 29 5.00 -17.61 -19.94
CA ALA A 29 3.66 -18.14 -19.68
C ALA A 29 3.42 -18.58 -18.22
N PHE A 30 4.11 -17.94 -17.26
CA PHE A 30 3.94 -18.16 -15.82
C PHE A 30 4.31 -19.58 -15.36
N GLN A 31 5.40 -20.12 -15.93
CA GLN A 31 5.90 -21.47 -15.67
C GLN A 31 7.31 -21.48 -15.06
N GLY A 32 7.84 -22.67 -14.80
CA GLY A 32 9.19 -22.87 -14.26
C GLY A 32 9.26 -22.71 -12.75
N ASP A 33 10.46 -22.38 -12.25
CA ASP A 33 10.69 -22.18 -10.83
C ASP A 33 10.00 -20.90 -10.35
N ALA A 34 9.31 -20.99 -9.21
CA ALA A 34 8.51 -19.91 -8.68
C ALA A 34 9.06 -19.42 -7.32
N LEU A 35 9.24 -18.10 -7.20
CA LEU A 35 9.51 -17.43 -5.93
C LEU A 35 8.30 -16.60 -5.54
N ARG A 36 7.56 -17.07 -4.53
CA ARG A 36 6.36 -16.41 -3.98
C ARG A 36 6.72 -15.64 -2.71
N LEU A 37 6.36 -14.36 -2.65
CA LEU A 37 6.63 -13.47 -1.53
C LEU A 37 5.32 -12.85 -1.01
N ARG A 38 5.14 -12.91 0.32
CA ARG A 38 4.00 -12.34 1.07
C ARG A 38 4.43 -11.44 2.23
N SER A 39 5.72 -11.14 2.30
CA SER A 39 6.34 -10.34 3.35
C SER A 39 7.13 -9.21 2.73
N LYS A 40 7.32 -8.14 3.49
CA LYS A 40 8.23 -7.05 3.11
C LYS A 40 9.67 -7.51 3.39
N HIS A 41 10.54 -7.35 2.40
CA HIS A 41 11.96 -7.68 2.45
C HIS A 41 12.77 -6.41 2.35
N ALA A 42 13.21 -5.88 3.50
CA ALA A 42 14.10 -4.71 3.56
C ALA A 42 15.45 -5.01 2.89
N GLU A 43 15.83 -6.28 2.83
CA GLU A 43 16.92 -6.78 2.03
C GLU A 43 16.54 -8.17 1.49
N LEU A 44 16.74 -8.37 0.19
CA LEU A 44 16.57 -9.67 -0.44
C LEU A 44 17.81 -10.53 -0.19
N THR A 45 17.59 -11.79 0.14
CA THR A 45 18.69 -12.76 0.29
C THR A 45 19.40 -13.01 -1.05
N PRO A 46 20.65 -13.50 -1.06
CA PRO A 46 21.37 -13.82 -2.30
C PRO A 46 20.60 -14.77 -3.23
N CYS A 47 19.90 -15.77 -2.68
CA CYS A 47 19.07 -16.69 -3.46
C CYS A 47 17.87 -16.00 -4.11
N GLN A 48 17.18 -15.12 -3.38
CA GLN A 48 16.06 -14.35 -3.91
C GLN A 48 16.51 -13.38 -5.01
N LEU A 49 17.65 -12.69 -4.81
CA LEU A 49 18.25 -11.82 -5.82
C LEU A 49 18.52 -12.57 -7.12
N LYS A 50 19.15 -13.75 -7.01
CA LYS A 50 19.44 -14.61 -8.17
C LYS A 50 18.17 -15.07 -8.88
N HIS A 51 17.13 -15.45 -8.13
CA HIS A 51 15.84 -15.86 -8.71
C HIS A 51 15.16 -14.72 -9.46
N ILE A 52 15.07 -13.54 -8.84
CA ILE A 52 14.45 -12.35 -9.43
C ILE A 52 15.22 -11.91 -10.69
N ALA A 53 16.55 -11.95 -10.67
CA ALA A 53 17.37 -11.62 -11.85
C ALA A 53 17.10 -12.54 -13.05
N ASN A 54 16.74 -13.80 -12.80
CA ASN A 54 16.43 -14.80 -13.82
C ASN A 54 14.94 -14.89 -14.18
N THR A 55 14.11 -14.01 -13.61
CA THR A 55 12.67 -14.01 -13.85
C THR A 55 12.34 -13.50 -15.26
N LYS A 56 11.36 -14.13 -15.89
CA LYS A 56 10.80 -13.75 -17.20
C LYS A 56 9.35 -13.25 -17.09
N THR A 57 8.59 -13.79 -16.14
CA THR A 57 7.20 -13.40 -15.90
C THR A 57 6.90 -13.29 -14.41
N PHE A 58 5.93 -12.47 -14.03
CA PHE A 58 5.47 -12.37 -12.66
C PHE A 58 3.94 -12.28 -12.59
N CYS A 59 3.38 -12.66 -11.45
CA CYS A 59 1.99 -12.44 -11.10
C CYS A 59 1.93 -11.75 -9.73
N ALA A 60 1.07 -10.76 -9.56
CA ALA A 60 0.90 -10.05 -8.31
C ALA A 60 -0.56 -9.77 -8.00
N VAL A 61 -0.86 -9.70 -6.71
CA VAL A 61 -2.11 -9.22 -6.12
C VAL A 61 -1.72 -8.13 -5.12
N GLY A 62 -2.41 -6.98 -5.15
CA GLY A 62 -2.05 -5.81 -4.36
C GLY A 62 -1.05 -4.87 -5.03
N SER A 63 -0.47 -4.01 -4.20
CA SER A 63 0.41 -2.91 -4.59
C SER A 63 1.83 -3.18 -4.13
N TRP A 64 2.66 -3.72 -5.02
CA TRP A 64 4.04 -4.09 -4.76
C TRP A 64 5.03 -3.13 -5.40
N GLN A 65 6.12 -2.86 -4.68
CA GLN A 65 7.24 -2.07 -5.15
C GLN A 65 8.58 -2.72 -4.81
N GLY A 66 9.51 -2.65 -5.76
CA GLY A 66 10.90 -3.09 -5.62
C GLY A 66 11.87 -1.96 -5.88
N PHE A 67 12.85 -1.82 -5.01
CA PHE A 67 13.80 -0.72 -4.96
C PHE A 67 15.21 -1.19 -5.27
N GLU A 68 16.00 -0.31 -5.90
CA GLU A 68 17.41 -0.58 -6.21
C GLU A 68 18.30 -0.63 -4.96
N GLY A 69 17.92 0.06 -3.89
CA GLY A 69 18.59 0.04 -2.59
C GLY A 69 17.98 -0.95 -1.60
N GLN A 70 18.71 -1.20 -0.51
CA GLN A 70 18.17 -1.86 0.69
C GLN A 70 17.25 -0.88 1.45
N ASN A 71 16.49 -1.40 2.41
CA ASN A 71 15.57 -0.64 3.26
C ASN A 71 14.61 0.26 2.47
N TYR A 72 14.18 -0.19 1.29
CA TYR A 72 13.22 0.50 0.43
C TYR A 72 13.72 1.88 -0.03
N THR A 73 15.02 2.01 -0.30
CA THR A 73 15.67 3.26 -0.74
C THR A 73 16.08 3.23 -2.21
N GLY A 74 16.28 4.43 -2.77
CA GLY A 74 16.68 4.60 -4.17
C GLY A 74 15.53 4.42 -5.15
N ARG A 75 15.86 4.38 -6.44
CA ARG A 75 14.86 4.33 -7.51
C ARG A 75 14.01 3.06 -7.46
N VAL A 76 12.71 3.22 -7.67
CA VAL A 76 11.77 2.11 -7.89
C VAL A 76 12.07 1.45 -9.25
N ARG A 77 12.39 0.15 -9.22
CA ARG A 77 12.68 -0.69 -10.40
C ARG A 77 11.55 -1.67 -10.73
N PHE A 78 10.68 -1.91 -9.77
CA PHE A 78 9.50 -2.74 -9.91
C PHE A 78 8.31 -2.07 -9.28
N THR A 79 7.21 -2.04 -10.01
CA THR A 79 5.90 -1.63 -9.51
C THR A 79 4.89 -2.58 -10.10
N SER A 80 3.98 -3.04 -9.27
CA SER A 80 2.76 -3.72 -9.70
C SER A 80 1.63 -3.23 -8.80
N THR A 81 0.61 -2.66 -9.41
CA THR A 81 -0.61 -2.24 -8.71
C THR A 81 -1.76 -3.06 -9.25
N SER A 82 -2.43 -3.77 -8.37
CA SER A 82 -3.57 -4.61 -8.66
C SER A 82 -4.47 -4.64 -7.43
N GLY A 83 -5.78 -4.66 -7.63
CA GLY A 83 -6.74 -4.85 -6.55
C GLY A 83 -6.80 -6.32 -6.12
N ALA A 84 -8.03 -6.82 -5.96
CA ALA A 84 -8.26 -8.24 -5.66
C ALA A 84 -7.94 -9.18 -6.85
N ALA A 85 -7.95 -8.66 -8.07
CA ALA A 85 -7.64 -9.43 -9.27
C ALA A 85 -6.12 -9.59 -9.42
N MET A 86 -5.67 -10.82 -9.67
CA MET A 86 -4.27 -11.09 -9.98
C MET A 86 -3.90 -10.49 -11.33
N ASN A 87 -2.84 -9.67 -11.35
CA ASN A 87 -2.24 -9.14 -12.56
C ASN A 87 -0.96 -9.92 -12.88
N CYS A 88 -0.85 -10.45 -14.10
CA CYS A 88 0.28 -11.23 -14.55
C CYS A 88 0.91 -10.59 -15.79
N GLN A 89 2.23 -10.40 -15.79
CA GLN A 89 2.95 -9.69 -16.84
C GLN A 89 4.31 -10.33 -17.13
N GLU A 90 4.78 -10.16 -18.36
CA GLU A 90 6.16 -10.46 -18.71
C GLU A 90 7.08 -9.32 -18.29
N LYS A 91 8.15 -9.63 -17.57
CA LYS A 91 9.14 -8.66 -17.13
C LYS A 91 10.47 -9.33 -16.83
N SER A 92 11.52 -8.81 -17.44
CA SER A 92 12.89 -9.20 -17.11
C SER A 92 13.54 -8.19 -16.17
N PHE A 93 14.21 -8.69 -15.14
CA PHE A 93 14.93 -7.87 -14.16
C PHE A 93 16.46 -7.94 -14.31
N LYS A 94 16.97 -8.60 -15.36
CA LYS A 94 18.40 -8.86 -15.57
C LYS A 94 19.27 -7.59 -15.50
N TYR A 95 18.73 -6.45 -15.94
CA TYR A 95 19.43 -5.17 -15.99
C TYR A 95 18.86 -4.13 -15.02
N SER A 96 18.03 -4.55 -14.06
CA SER A 96 17.37 -3.67 -13.09
C SER A 96 17.33 -4.37 -11.73
N PRO A 97 18.47 -4.41 -11.03
CA PRO A 97 18.57 -5.14 -9.76
C PRO A 97 17.62 -4.52 -8.74
N ILE A 98 16.81 -5.36 -8.13
CA ILE A 98 15.97 -5.04 -6.98
C ILE A 98 16.70 -5.58 -5.76
N LYS A 99 16.97 -4.73 -4.77
CA LYS A 99 17.63 -5.14 -3.51
C LYS A 99 16.67 -5.21 -2.32
N SER A 100 15.55 -4.51 -2.39
CA SER A 100 14.47 -4.61 -1.40
C SER A 100 13.11 -4.57 -2.10
N LEU A 101 12.12 -5.20 -1.48
CA LEU A 101 10.80 -5.41 -2.07
C LEU A 101 9.73 -5.37 -0.98
N ARG A 102 8.63 -4.65 -1.20
CA ARG A 102 7.49 -4.62 -0.28
C ARG A 102 6.17 -4.47 -1.00
N TYR A 103 5.10 -4.95 -0.35
CA TYR A 103 3.77 -4.39 -0.59
C TYR A 103 3.60 -3.09 0.21
N LEU A 104 2.77 -2.20 -0.29
CA LEU A 104 2.41 -0.95 0.39
C LEU A 104 1.19 -1.18 1.30
N GLY A 105 1.15 -0.58 2.49
CA GLY A 105 0.00 -0.72 3.37
C GLY A 105 0.00 -2.02 4.17
N GLN A 106 -1.20 -2.50 4.50
CA GLN A 106 -1.40 -3.77 5.21
C GLN A 106 -1.42 -5.00 4.30
N LEU A 107 -0.95 -6.13 4.83
CA LEU A 107 -0.93 -7.40 4.09
C LEU A 107 -2.35 -7.86 3.70
N GLU A 108 -3.28 -7.75 4.63
CA GLU A 108 -4.68 -8.13 4.46
C GLU A 108 -5.51 -6.87 4.26
N THR A 109 -6.17 -6.75 3.09
CA THR A 109 -6.84 -5.50 2.73
C THR A 109 -8.21 -5.31 3.35
N LEU A 110 -8.71 -6.27 4.14
CA LEU A 110 -9.92 -6.10 4.95
C LEU A 110 -9.68 -5.27 6.21
N MET A 111 -8.45 -5.20 6.70
CA MET A 111 -8.17 -4.53 7.97
C MET A 111 -8.05 -3.02 7.74
N PRO A 112 -8.98 -2.19 8.26
CA PRO A 112 -8.91 -0.75 8.11
C PRO A 112 -7.61 -0.23 8.72
N SER A 113 -6.80 0.44 7.92
CA SER A 113 -5.51 0.95 8.38
C SER A 113 -5.03 2.10 7.52
N ILE A 114 -4.10 2.87 8.08
CA ILE A 114 -3.32 3.85 7.34
C ILE A 114 -1.84 3.57 7.52
N SER A 115 -1.09 3.56 6.43
CA SER A 115 0.36 3.50 6.45
C SER A 115 0.96 4.81 5.99
N VAL A 116 1.92 5.32 6.75
CA VAL A 116 2.71 6.52 6.43
C VAL A 116 4.09 6.11 5.97
N ASN A 117 4.54 6.65 4.84
CA ASN A 117 5.88 6.41 4.29
C ASN A 117 6.70 7.69 4.40
N SER A 118 7.95 7.58 4.84
CA SER A 118 8.86 8.72 4.95
C SER A 118 9.30 9.27 3.60
N GLY A 119 9.17 8.46 2.55
CA GLY A 119 9.82 8.71 1.28
C GLY A 119 11.33 8.48 1.34
N SER A 120 11.94 8.64 0.18
CA SER A 120 13.37 8.62 -0.07
C SER A 120 13.69 9.60 -1.20
N ASN A 121 14.97 9.87 -1.45
CA ASN A 121 15.40 10.84 -2.47
C ASN A 121 14.76 10.62 -3.87
N ASP A 122 14.43 9.38 -4.22
CA ASP A 122 13.92 9.01 -5.55
C ASP A 122 12.50 8.42 -5.53
N SER A 123 11.82 8.39 -4.37
CA SER A 123 10.51 7.72 -4.23
C SER A 123 9.75 8.14 -2.98
N ASP A 124 8.54 8.69 -3.13
CA ASP A 124 7.64 9.06 -2.01
C ASP A 124 7.14 7.84 -1.22
N THR A 125 6.98 6.72 -1.93
CA THR A 125 6.65 5.41 -1.37
C THR A 125 7.88 4.65 -0.89
N GLY A 126 9.05 5.30 -0.75
CA GLY A 126 10.28 4.69 -0.23
C GLY A 126 10.45 4.87 1.28
N GLY A 127 11.59 4.42 1.80
CA GLY A 127 12.03 4.66 3.17
C GLY A 127 11.21 3.90 4.23
N ILE A 128 11.08 4.51 5.41
CA ILE A 128 10.40 3.91 6.56
C ILE A 128 8.90 3.95 6.33
N GLU A 129 8.25 2.81 6.51
CA GLU A 129 6.79 2.72 6.53
C GLU A 129 6.32 2.38 7.94
N ARG A 130 5.36 3.14 8.46
CA ARG A 130 4.66 2.83 9.72
C ARG A 130 3.19 2.63 9.42
N THR A 131 2.62 1.55 9.94
CA THR A 131 1.22 1.20 9.71
C THR A 131 0.45 1.30 11.02
N PHE A 132 -0.71 1.97 10.98
CA PHE A 132 -1.55 2.22 12.13
C PHE A 132 -2.93 1.61 11.92
N THR A 133 -3.37 0.85 12.90
CA THR A 133 -4.72 0.25 12.99
C THR A 133 -5.48 0.74 14.23
N ASN A 134 -4.84 1.58 15.04
CA ASN A 134 -5.42 2.16 16.25
C ASN A 134 -6.25 3.41 15.91
N LEU A 135 -7.14 3.82 16.82
CA LEU A 135 -7.99 5.01 16.66
C LEU A 135 -7.20 6.32 16.47
N ALA A 136 -5.94 6.38 16.90
CA ALA A 136 -5.09 7.56 16.78
C ALA A 136 -3.61 7.19 16.66
N ALA A 137 -2.84 8.02 15.96
CA ALA A 137 -1.40 7.90 15.82
C ALA A 137 -0.74 9.28 15.70
N ASN A 138 0.40 9.47 16.35
CA ASN A 138 1.23 10.67 16.24
C ASN A 138 2.71 10.29 16.36
N ASN A 139 3.61 11.29 16.38
CA ASN A 139 5.04 11.08 16.61
C ASN A 139 5.67 10.07 15.63
N PHE A 140 5.37 10.21 14.34
CA PHE A 140 5.86 9.29 13.30
C PHE A 140 7.39 9.28 13.19
N GLY A 141 8.05 10.36 13.62
CA GLY A 141 9.50 10.58 13.51
C GLY A 141 9.92 11.15 12.15
N PHE A 142 8.97 11.46 11.28
CA PHE A 142 9.16 12.07 9.96
C PHE A 142 7.85 12.69 9.47
N ILE A 143 7.93 13.56 8.46
CA ILE A 143 6.76 14.04 7.72
C ILE A 143 6.49 13.02 6.60
N PRO A 144 5.28 12.44 6.52
CA PRO A 144 4.96 11.46 5.48
C PRO A 144 5.04 12.07 4.08
N ALA A 145 5.73 11.41 3.16
CA ALA A 145 5.72 11.73 1.73
C ALA A 145 4.58 11.00 0.99
N HIS A 146 4.10 9.89 1.55
CA HIS A 146 3.03 9.09 0.96
C HIS A 146 2.20 8.37 2.02
N LEU A 147 0.88 8.37 1.87
CA LEU A 147 -0.09 7.67 2.70
C LEU A 147 -0.67 6.48 1.93
N VAL A 148 -1.01 5.41 2.63
CA VAL A 148 -1.69 4.25 2.06
C VAL A 148 -2.88 3.93 2.94
N LEU A 149 -4.09 4.08 2.42
CA LEU A 149 -5.31 3.69 3.12
C LEU A 149 -5.65 2.26 2.69
N THR A 150 -6.04 1.43 3.64
CA THR A 150 -6.41 0.03 3.39
C THR A 150 -7.74 -0.26 4.09
N GLY A 151 -8.58 -1.12 3.49
CA GLY A 151 -9.84 -1.57 4.08
C GLY A 151 -10.96 -0.55 4.07
N GLY A 152 -11.04 0.31 3.05
CA GLY A 152 -12.09 1.33 2.95
C GLY A 152 -12.09 2.28 4.16
N SER A 153 -10.90 2.59 4.66
CA SER A 153 -10.74 3.35 5.91
C SER A 153 -10.81 4.85 5.66
N ASN A 154 -11.10 5.60 6.73
CA ASN A 154 -11.04 7.05 6.73
C ASN A 154 -10.23 7.56 7.93
N TRP A 155 -9.51 8.66 7.72
CA TRP A 155 -8.56 9.21 8.68
C TRP A 155 -8.49 10.72 8.54
N THR A 156 -8.52 11.44 9.66
CA THR A 156 -8.22 12.87 9.71
C THR A 156 -6.75 13.06 10.05
N GLY A 157 -5.99 13.66 9.15
CA GLY A 157 -4.61 14.10 9.41
C GLY A 157 -4.58 15.54 9.90
N PHE A 158 -3.69 15.82 10.85
CA PHE A 158 -3.50 17.15 11.42
C PHE A 158 -2.05 17.64 11.24
N SER A 159 -1.88 18.94 11.09
CA SER A 159 -0.57 19.58 10.91
C SER A 159 0.32 19.52 12.14
N ASN A 160 -0.24 19.35 13.34
CA ASN A 160 0.49 19.25 14.61
C ASN A 160 0.44 17.82 15.18
N GLU A 161 1.34 17.51 16.13
CA GLU A 161 1.47 16.17 16.74
C GLU A 161 0.41 15.86 17.80
N ASP A 162 -0.31 16.88 18.28
CA ASP A 162 -1.31 16.82 19.35
C ASP A 162 -2.75 16.82 18.84
N PHE A 163 -2.96 16.46 17.57
CA PHE A 163 -4.27 16.42 16.89
C PHE A 163 -4.92 17.81 16.75
N THR A 164 -4.09 18.85 16.58
CA THR A 164 -4.53 20.24 16.35
C THR A 164 -3.95 20.82 15.07
N GLY A 165 -4.40 22.03 14.71
CA GLY A 165 -3.94 22.76 13.53
C GLY A 165 -4.82 22.50 12.30
N GLU A 166 -4.25 22.74 11.12
CA GLU A 166 -4.93 22.45 9.86
C GLU A 166 -5.19 20.95 9.76
N SER A 167 -6.37 20.59 9.24
CA SER A 167 -6.78 19.19 9.15
C SER A 167 -7.30 18.83 7.78
N THR A 168 -6.95 17.62 7.34
CA THR A 168 -7.39 17.03 6.07
C THR A 168 -7.99 15.66 6.36
N CYS A 169 -9.21 15.43 5.88
CA CYS A 169 -9.86 14.13 5.88
C CYS A 169 -9.39 13.34 4.65
N PHE A 170 -8.78 12.19 4.88
CA PHE A 170 -8.46 11.20 3.85
C PHE A 170 -9.47 10.05 3.97
N SER A 171 -10.25 9.82 2.91
CA SER A 171 -11.26 8.76 2.90
C SER A 171 -11.26 8.03 1.57
N THR A 172 -11.56 6.74 1.61
CA THR A 172 -11.77 5.93 0.42
C THR A 172 -12.77 4.81 0.72
N SER A 173 -13.55 4.41 -0.28
CA SER A 173 -14.29 3.13 -0.26
C SER A 173 -13.46 1.97 -0.81
N GLU A 174 -12.32 2.25 -1.43
CA GLU A 174 -11.45 1.23 -1.99
C GLU A 174 -10.73 0.44 -0.90
N LEU A 175 -10.44 -0.83 -1.20
CA LEU A 175 -9.72 -1.71 -0.28
C LEU A 175 -8.24 -1.31 -0.13
N HIS A 176 -7.67 -0.59 -1.08
CA HIS A 176 -6.28 -0.17 -1.07
C HIS A 176 -6.08 1.06 -1.97
N VAL A 177 -5.64 2.17 -1.41
CA VAL A 177 -5.33 3.38 -2.19
C VAL A 177 -4.07 4.07 -1.67
N GLY A 178 -3.27 4.58 -2.60
CA GLY A 178 -2.12 5.44 -2.31
C GLY A 178 -2.47 6.91 -2.46
N ILE A 179 -2.02 7.75 -1.53
CA ILE A 179 -2.32 9.18 -1.50
C ILE A 179 -1.01 9.94 -1.27
N SER A 180 -0.77 10.97 -2.08
CA SER A 180 0.23 11.98 -1.73
C SER A 180 -0.42 12.98 -0.78
N PRO A 181 0.09 13.17 0.45
CA PRO A 181 -0.47 14.14 1.38
C PRO A 181 -0.12 15.59 0.99
N HIS A 182 0.81 15.82 0.06
CA HIS A 182 1.21 17.16 -0.35
C HIS A 182 0.04 17.91 -1.04
N PRO A 183 -0.22 19.20 -0.72
CA PRO A 183 0.61 20.11 0.08
C PRO A 183 0.45 20.01 1.61
N SER A 184 -0.52 19.24 2.12
CA SER A 184 -0.78 19.10 3.55
C SER A 184 0.39 18.44 4.30
N VAL A 185 0.75 19.02 5.44
CA VAL A 185 1.67 18.40 6.39
C VAL A 185 0.87 17.56 7.36
N VAL A 186 1.18 16.27 7.48
CA VAL A 186 0.49 15.36 8.41
C VAL A 186 1.45 14.91 9.50
N ARG A 187 1.18 15.28 10.75
CA ARG A 187 1.99 14.92 11.94
C ARG A 187 1.26 14.04 12.94
N SER A 188 -0.07 14.09 12.93
CA SER A 188 -0.91 13.17 13.67
C SER A 188 -2.13 12.77 12.85
N LEU A 189 -2.69 11.61 13.18
CA LEU A 189 -3.78 10.94 12.48
C LEU A 189 -4.79 10.47 13.51
N PHE A 190 -6.07 10.72 13.24
CA PHE A 190 -7.19 10.20 14.01
C PHE A 190 -8.12 9.43 13.07
N GLN A 191 -8.59 8.26 13.47
CA GLN A 191 -9.47 7.45 12.64
C GLN A 191 -10.85 8.10 12.55
N GLY A 192 -11.40 8.16 11.33
CA GLY A 192 -12.65 8.85 11.04
C GLY A 192 -12.46 10.23 10.45
N CYS A 193 -13.49 10.70 9.74
CA CYS A 193 -13.63 12.07 9.28
C CYS A 193 -14.83 12.71 9.98
N ASP A 194 -14.57 13.41 11.09
CA ASP A 194 -15.61 14.04 11.89
C ASP A 194 -15.83 15.49 11.44
N ALA A 195 -17.08 15.85 11.14
CA ALA A 195 -17.47 17.18 10.70
C ALA A 195 -17.06 18.30 11.68
N LYS A 196 -16.88 17.99 12.97
CA LYS A 196 -16.45 18.97 13.98
C LYS A 196 -15.08 19.59 13.71
N TYR A 197 -14.23 18.93 12.90
CA TYR A 197 -12.89 19.43 12.58
C TYR A 197 -12.90 20.39 11.38
N GLY A 198 -13.99 20.47 10.61
CA GLY A 198 -14.06 21.32 9.42
C GLY A 198 -12.98 21.02 8.39
N SER A 199 -12.50 19.77 8.33
CA SER A 199 -11.35 19.36 7.54
C SER A 199 -11.59 19.49 6.04
N GLU A 200 -10.53 19.82 5.30
CA GLU A 200 -10.54 19.68 3.84
C GLU A 200 -10.73 18.21 3.48
N ILE A 201 -11.58 17.92 2.49
CA ILE A 201 -11.90 16.55 2.09
C ILE A 201 -11.00 16.15 0.93
N TYR A 202 -10.21 15.09 1.12
CA TYR A 202 -9.51 14.39 0.07
C TYR A 202 -10.18 13.03 -0.14
N GLU A 203 -10.88 12.90 -1.26
CA GLU A 203 -11.39 11.64 -1.79
C GLU A 203 -10.50 11.22 -2.95
N SER A 204 -9.95 10.01 -2.90
CA SER A 204 -9.24 9.43 -4.04
C SER A 204 -10.23 9.24 -5.19
N ALA A 205 -10.02 9.92 -6.31
CA ALA A 205 -10.81 9.73 -7.52
C ALA A 205 -10.52 8.35 -8.14
N GLU A 206 -11.58 7.66 -8.57
CA GLU A 206 -11.54 6.40 -9.35
C GLU A 206 -10.70 6.50 -10.64
#